data_AF-A8HQM9-F1
#
_entry.id   AF-A8HQM9-F1
#
_cell.length_a   1.000
_cell.length_b   1.000
_cell.length_c   1.000
_cell.angle_alpha   90.00
_cell.angle_beta   90.00
_cell.angle_gamma   90.00
#
_symmetry.space_group_name_H-M   'P 1'
#
loop_
_entity.id
_entity.type
_entity.pdbx_description
1 polymer ?
#
loop_
_entity_poly.entity_id
_entity_poly.type
_entity_poly.pdbx_seq_one_letter_code
_entity_poly.pdbx_strand_id
1 'polypeptide(L)'
;MLRNAVMLWWMGVREALAVHRCVVFLVLDESKALGKAVLHCFVLNGAILLGSILAWDYGLQPAVGWLLRVLVAPVYGGAVAGGSRWLLGTAFQALWLAPVYLVTMLVSCGIYNDVAKYAYQIKTRQQKGGAGGKGAAAGSGGAGGGSAAGGGGGSGGGGGLEDAAQELYRVVLFCIFFAEVSLVGKLPYVGYFLNVLALSWLYAYYCFDYKWGLQGVRLTERLAYFERRWAFFAGFGLPMALSTVLLSFYPGAAVLAVLFPVYILVACDCDVNAAHDCVLGPGGAAQLRHLPIFALALWPTQHVVQLITGSSSSNISRSRAASVAGMRAVVGFSDSAEKAGADGHGGGARAYR
;
A
#
# COMPACT_ATOMS: atom_id res chain seq x y z
N MET A 1 -6.45 26.22 -5.38
CA MET A 1 -5.99 24.85 -5.67
C MET A 1 -4.83 24.42 -4.76
N LEU A 2 -3.68 25.11 -4.75
CA LEU A 2 -2.52 24.74 -3.90
C LEU A 2 -2.88 24.65 -2.40
N ARG A 3 -3.60 25.64 -1.87
CA ARG A 3 -4.06 25.63 -0.46
C ARG A 3 -4.80 24.34 -0.10
N ASN A 4 -5.73 23.91 -0.95
CA ASN A 4 -6.52 22.70 -0.70
C ASN A 4 -5.66 21.44 -0.83
N ALA A 5 -4.71 21.40 -1.76
CA ALA A 5 -3.74 20.30 -1.86
C ALA A 5 -2.90 20.17 -0.58
N VAL A 6 -2.40 21.29 -0.05
CA VAL A 6 -1.62 21.32 1.20
C VAL A 6 -2.46 20.87 2.39
N MET A 7 -3.72 21.32 2.48
CA MET A 7 -4.63 20.86 3.54
C MET A 7 -4.92 19.36 3.46
N LEU A 8 -5.16 18.82 2.27
CA LEU A 8 -5.39 17.38 2.07
C LEU A 8 -4.14 16.56 2.38
N TRP A 9 -2.96 17.05 1.97
CA TRP A 9 -1.69 16.45 2.32
C TRP A 9 -1.49 16.42 3.84
N TRP A 10 -1.77 17.54 4.53
CA TRP A 10 -1.68 17.59 5.99
C TRP A 10 -2.67 16.66 6.68
N MET A 11 -3.90 16.54 6.18
CA MET A 11 -4.86 15.54 6.65
C MET A 11 -4.32 14.12 6.50
N GLY A 12 -3.68 13.81 5.37
CA GLY A 12 -3.01 12.53 5.14
C GLY A 12 -1.91 12.25 6.17
N VAL A 13 -1.04 13.23 6.42
CA VAL A 13 0.02 13.13 7.44
C VAL A 13 -0.59 12.90 8.84
N ARG A 14 -1.62 13.66 9.20
CA ARG A 14 -2.29 13.53 10.50
C ARG A 14 -2.93 12.16 10.67
N GLU A 15 -3.57 11.63 9.64
CA GLU A 15 -4.16 10.30 9.65
C GLU A 15 -3.08 9.21 9.78
N ALA A 16 -1.97 9.33 9.05
CA ALA A 16 -0.83 8.41 9.18
C ALA A 16 -0.22 8.38 10.58
N LEU A 17 -0.15 9.53 11.25
CA LEU A 17 0.38 9.64 12.62
C LEU A 17 -0.64 9.23 13.71
N ALA A 18 -1.90 8.98 13.35
CA ALA A 18 -2.95 8.57 14.29
C ALA A 18 -2.85 7.08 14.70
N VAL A 19 -1.64 6.57 14.92
CA VAL A 19 -1.34 5.17 15.26
C VAL A 19 -1.99 4.70 16.57
N HIS A 20 -2.36 5.62 17.46
CA HIS A 20 -3.12 5.32 18.68
C HIS A 20 -4.45 4.61 18.38
N ARG A 21 -5.05 4.84 17.20
CA ARG A 21 -6.28 4.16 16.77
C ARG A 21 -6.07 2.66 16.56
N CYS A 22 -4.85 2.20 16.27
CA CYS A 22 -4.53 0.78 16.15
C CYS A 22 -4.75 0.02 17.46
N VAL A 23 -4.60 0.68 18.62
CA VAL A 23 -4.89 0.08 19.93
C VAL A 23 -6.36 -0.33 20.03
N VAL A 24 -7.27 0.46 19.45
CA VAL A 24 -8.71 0.15 19.43
C VAL A 24 -8.97 -1.18 18.72
N PHE A 25 -8.32 -1.45 17.59
CA PHE A 25 -8.44 -2.74 16.91
C PHE A 25 -7.94 -3.91 17.78
N LEU A 26 -6.83 -3.73 18.51
CA LEU A 26 -6.28 -4.77 19.39
C LEU A 26 -7.17 -5.05 20.62
N VAL A 27 -7.84 -4.02 21.13
CA VAL A 27 -8.80 -4.15 22.23
C VAL A 27 -10.06 -4.86 21.78
N LEU A 28 -10.59 -4.49 20.60
CA LEU A 28 -11.80 -5.07 20.00
C LEU A 28 -11.59 -6.48 19.44
N ASP A 29 -10.34 -6.91 19.24
CA ASP A 29 -10.02 -8.26 18.83
C ASP A 29 -10.24 -9.25 19.97
N GLU A 30 -11.43 -9.85 20.01
CA GLU A 30 -11.80 -10.90 20.98
C GLU A 30 -10.95 -12.17 20.82
N SER A 31 -10.61 -12.52 19.58
CA SER A 31 -9.87 -13.75 19.26
C SER A 31 -8.37 -13.66 19.55
N LYS A 32 -7.86 -12.43 19.72
CA LYS A 32 -6.43 -12.09 19.79
C LYS A 32 -5.64 -12.50 18.54
N ALA A 33 -6.30 -12.88 17.45
CA ALA A 33 -5.66 -13.28 16.21
C ALA A 33 -4.93 -12.11 15.53
N LEU A 34 -5.51 -10.92 15.54
CA LEU A 34 -4.85 -9.71 15.05
C LEU A 34 -3.62 -9.39 15.89
N GLY A 35 -3.76 -9.43 17.22
CA GLY A 35 -2.64 -9.18 18.14
C GLY A 35 -1.48 -10.15 17.91
N LYS A 36 -1.78 -11.45 17.72
CA LYS A 36 -0.77 -12.47 17.40
C LYS A 36 -0.10 -12.21 16.06
N ALA A 37 -0.85 -11.85 15.02
CA ALA A 37 -0.29 -11.54 13.70
C ALA A 37 0.64 -10.31 13.76
N VAL A 38 0.20 -9.24 14.41
CA VAL A 38 1.01 -8.04 14.62
C VAL A 38 2.27 -8.38 15.42
N LEU A 39 2.15 -9.08 16.55
CA LEU A 39 3.30 -9.50 17.37
C LEU A 39 4.30 -10.34 16.57
N HIS A 40 3.81 -11.29 15.76
CA HIS A 40 4.66 -12.11 14.93
C HIS A 40 5.48 -11.26 13.94
N CYS A 41 4.87 -10.22 13.36
CA CYS A 41 5.59 -9.26 12.52
C CYS A 41 6.67 -8.48 13.29
N PHE A 42 6.36 -8.00 14.49
CA PHE A 42 7.33 -7.29 15.33
C PHE A 42 8.52 -8.18 15.74
N VAL A 43 8.26 -9.45 16.06
CA VAL A 43 9.33 -10.41 16.38
C VAL A 43 10.19 -10.69 15.14
N LEU A 44 9.56 -10.97 14.01
CA LEU A 44 10.27 -11.35 12.79
C LEU A 44 11.11 -10.19 12.22
N ASN A 45 10.50 -9.02 12.04
CA ASN A 45 11.16 -7.88 11.40
C ASN A 45 11.95 -7.02 12.40
N GLY A 46 11.46 -6.89 13.64
CA GLY A 46 12.11 -6.11 14.69
C GLY A 46 13.17 -6.91 15.43
N ALA A 47 12.80 -8.04 16.04
CA ALA A 47 13.75 -8.79 16.87
C ALA A 47 14.77 -9.60 16.02
N ILE A 48 14.32 -10.30 14.98
CA ILE A 48 15.22 -11.14 14.18
C ILE A 48 15.99 -10.31 13.17
N LEU A 49 15.31 -9.61 12.24
CA LEU A 49 16.00 -8.87 11.18
C LEU A 49 16.71 -7.62 11.69
N LEU A 50 15.98 -6.66 12.28
CA LEU A 50 16.59 -5.43 12.81
C LEU A 50 17.56 -5.73 13.96
N GLY A 51 17.22 -6.66 14.85
CA GLY A 51 18.13 -7.12 15.91
C GLY A 51 19.42 -7.73 15.38
N SER A 52 19.39 -8.53 14.30
CA SER A 52 20.61 -9.04 13.66
C SER A 52 21.51 -7.92 13.14
N ILE A 53 20.91 -6.87 12.56
CA ILE A 53 21.65 -5.70 12.07
C ILE A 53 22.30 -4.95 13.23
N LEU A 54 21.53 -4.65 14.28
CA LEU A 54 22.05 -3.92 15.44
C LEU A 54 23.13 -4.73 16.19
N ALA A 55 22.94 -6.03 16.34
CA ALA A 55 23.93 -6.92 16.96
C ALA A 55 25.24 -6.94 16.16
N TRP A 56 25.15 -6.94 14.82
CA TRP A 56 26.32 -6.85 13.97
C TRP A 56 27.03 -5.49 14.08
N ASP A 57 26.31 -4.40 13.86
CA ASP A 57 26.88 -3.04 13.77
C ASP A 57 27.47 -2.56 15.11
N TYR A 58 26.79 -2.84 16.23
CA TYR A 58 27.18 -2.34 17.54
C TYR A 58 27.88 -3.36 18.44
N GLY A 59 27.79 -4.65 18.11
CA GLY A 59 28.35 -5.74 18.93
C GLY A 59 29.46 -6.50 18.23
N LEU A 60 29.09 -7.34 17.25
CA LEU A 60 30.01 -8.31 16.64
C LEU A 60 31.10 -7.61 15.83
N GLN A 61 30.75 -6.65 14.98
CA GLN A 61 31.70 -5.97 14.09
C GLN A 61 32.79 -5.21 14.85
N PRO A 62 32.50 -4.42 15.92
CA PRO A 62 33.55 -3.80 16.73
C PRO A 62 34.36 -4.83 17.53
N ALA A 63 33.73 -5.88 18.07
CA ALA A 63 34.44 -6.92 18.83
C ALA A 63 35.42 -7.72 17.96
N VAL A 64 34.98 -8.18 16.78
CA VAL A 64 35.84 -8.85 15.78
C VAL A 64 36.94 -7.91 15.31
N GLY A 65 36.61 -6.65 15.04
CA GLY A 65 37.61 -5.64 14.65
C GLY A 65 38.65 -5.36 15.73
N TRP A 66 38.28 -5.43 17.01
CA TRP A 66 39.22 -5.35 18.12
C TRP A 66 40.09 -6.61 18.22
N LEU A 67 39.48 -7.80 18.17
CA LEU A 67 40.18 -9.08 18.29
C LEU A 67 41.21 -9.28 17.16
N LEU A 68 40.85 -8.98 15.92
CA LEU A 68 41.75 -9.07 14.76
C LEU A 68 42.91 -8.07 14.88
N ARG A 69 42.68 -6.87 15.43
CA ARG A 69 43.75 -5.89 15.65
C ARG A 69 44.72 -6.31 16.74
N VAL A 70 44.25 -6.95 17.80
CA VAL A 70 45.09 -7.34 18.94
C VAL A 70 45.83 -8.66 18.68
N LEU A 71 45.16 -9.65 18.07
CA LEU A 71 45.71 -11.00 17.93
C LEU A 71 46.31 -11.27 16.55
N VAL A 72 45.68 -10.80 15.47
CA VAL A 72 46.08 -11.16 14.10
C VAL A 72 47.05 -10.14 13.51
N ALA A 73 46.78 -8.84 13.69
CA ALA A 73 47.60 -7.78 13.09
C ALA A 73 49.08 -7.79 13.53
N PRO A 74 49.44 -8.09 14.81
CA PRO A 74 50.84 -8.12 15.22
C PRO A 74 51.62 -9.31 14.64
N VAL A 75 50.94 -10.42 14.34
CA VAL A 75 51.56 -11.67 13.89
C VAL A 75 51.61 -11.75 12.37
N TYR A 76 50.50 -11.40 11.71
CA TYR A 76 50.30 -11.58 10.26
C TYR A 76 50.21 -10.25 9.49
N GLY A 77 50.31 -9.12 10.18
CA GLY A 77 50.23 -7.78 9.59
C GLY A 77 48.80 -7.23 9.46
N GLY A 78 48.70 -5.91 9.40
CA GLY A 78 47.42 -5.20 9.34
C GLY A 78 46.58 -5.49 8.08
N ALA A 79 47.22 -5.80 6.95
CA ALA A 79 46.53 -6.14 5.71
C ALA A 79 45.71 -7.43 5.85
N VAL A 80 46.29 -8.47 6.47
CA VAL A 80 45.61 -9.75 6.71
C VAL A 80 44.44 -9.55 7.67
N ALA A 81 44.65 -8.83 8.79
CA ALA A 81 43.58 -8.53 9.75
C ALA A 81 42.43 -7.73 9.11
N GLY A 82 42.74 -6.76 8.24
CA GLY A 82 41.74 -6.01 7.46
C GLY A 82 40.97 -6.89 6.48
N GLY A 83 41.68 -7.74 5.74
CA GLY A 83 41.08 -8.71 4.82
C GLY A 83 40.15 -9.70 5.52
N SER A 84 40.57 -10.23 6.69
CA SER A 84 39.72 -11.11 7.52
C SER A 84 38.46 -10.40 8.00
N ARG A 85 38.56 -9.13 8.43
CA ARG A 85 37.40 -8.34 8.85
C ARG A 85 36.40 -8.14 7.70
N TRP A 86 36.90 -7.81 6.51
CA TRP A 86 36.06 -7.64 5.33
C TRP A 86 35.37 -8.96 4.95
N LEU A 87 36.12 -10.07 4.93
CA LEU A 87 35.58 -11.39 4.61
C LEU A 87 34.47 -11.81 5.58
N LEU A 88 34.68 -11.63 6.88
CA LEU A 88 33.66 -11.92 7.91
C LEU A 88 32.41 -11.07 7.73
N GLY A 89 32.56 -9.78 7.39
CA GLY A 89 31.42 -8.90 7.11
C GLY A 89 30.63 -9.32 5.87
N THR A 90 31.32 -9.65 4.78
CA THR A 90 30.70 -10.17 3.57
C THR A 90 30.00 -11.51 3.84
N ALA A 91 30.63 -12.40 4.60
CA ALA A 91 30.04 -13.68 4.99
C ALA A 91 28.77 -13.50 5.84
N PHE A 92 28.78 -12.58 6.82
CA PHE A 92 27.58 -12.26 7.60
C PHE A 92 26.44 -11.74 6.71
N GLN A 93 26.75 -10.83 5.78
CA GLN A 93 25.74 -10.30 4.86
C GLN A 93 25.16 -11.39 3.94
N ALA A 94 26.02 -12.22 3.34
CA ALA A 94 25.60 -13.21 2.35
C ALA A 94 24.96 -14.46 2.97
N LEU A 95 25.49 -14.97 4.08
CA LEU A 95 25.08 -16.24 4.68
C LEU A 95 24.03 -16.09 5.77
N TRP A 96 23.90 -14.91 6.37
CA TRP A 96 22.91 -14.66 7.43
C TRP A 96 21.90 -13.59 7.02
N LEU A 97 22.36 -12.35 6.80
CA LEU A 97 21.44 -11.22 6.68
C LEU A 97 20.56 -11.30 5.43
N ALA A 98 21.11 -11.66 4.27
CA ALA A 98 20.34 -11.77 3.02
C ALA A 98 19.31 -12.92 3.08
N PRO A 99 19.64 -14.16 3.50
CA PRO A 99 18.65 -15.21 3.70
C PRO A 99 17.56 -14.84 4.70
N VAL A 100 17.95 -14.27 5.85
CA VAL A 100 16.99 -13.83 6.88
C VAL A 100 16.06 -12.76 6.31
N TYR A 101 16.59 -11.77 5.58
CA TYR A 101 15.78 -10.76 4.89
C TYR A 101 14.78 -11.39 3.90
N LEU A 102 15.19 -12.36 3.08
CA LEU A 102 14.28 -13.01 2.12
C LEU A 102 13.19 -13.80 2.84
N VAL A 103 13.54 -14.58 3.86
CA VAL A 103 12.56 -15.37 4.63
C VAL A 103 11.58 -14.44 5.36
N THR A 104 12.10 -13.40 6.02
CA THR A 104 11.27 -12.42 6.74
C THR A 104 10.32 -11.69 5.79
N MET A 105 10.79 -11.28 4.61
CA MET A 105 9.97 -10.65 3.58
C MET A 105 8.82 -11.58 3.12
N LEU A 106 9.12 -12.85 2.82
CA LEU A 106 8.12 -13.81 2.34
C LEU A 106 7.06 -14.13 3.40
N VAL A 107 7.48 -14.38 4.64
CA VAL A 107 6.56 -14.69 5.75
C VAL A 107 5.72 -13.46 6.09
N SER A 108 6.30 -12.25 6.04
CA SER A 108 5.60 -11.01 6.31
C SER A 108 4.45 -10.76 5.34
N CYS A 109 4.58 -11.13 4.06
CA CYS A 109 3.48 -11.01 3.10
C CYS A 109 2.21 -11.74 3.56
N GLY A 110 2.35 -12.94 4.13
CA GLY A 110 1.22 -13.69 4.68
C GLY A 110 0.62 -12.99 5.90
N ILE A 111 1.49 -12.58 6.83
CA ILE A 111 1.08 -11.90 8.07
C ILE A 111 0.33 -10.59 7.77
N TYR A 112 0.79 -9.79 6.80
CA TYR A 112 0.14 -8.54 6.41
C TYR A 112 -1.27 -8.75 5.85
N ASN A 113 -1.46 -9.81 5.05
CA ASN A 113 -2.78 -10.18 4.57
C ASN A 113 -3.72 -10.56 5.72
N ASP A 114 -3.22 -11.30 6.71
CA ASP A 114 -4.02 -11.69 7.88
C ASP A 114 -4.35 -10.47 8.76
N VAL A 115 -3.39 -9.57 9.00
CA VAL A 115 -3.62 -8.29 9.70
C VAL A 115 -4.75 -7.51 9.03
N ALA A 116 -4.70 -7.34 7.70
CA ALA A 116 -5.75 -6.65 6.97
C ALA A 116 -7.11 -7.33 7.08
N LYS A 117 -7.16 -8.67 6.94
CA LYS A 117 -8.40 -9.45 7.06
C LYS A 117 -9.04 -9.28 8.43
N TYR A 118 -8.27 -9.44 9.50
CA TYR A 118 -8.80 -9.29 10.86
C TYR A 118 -9.27 -7.86 11.13
N ALA A 119 -8.50 -6.86 10.71
CA ALA A 119 -8.88 -5.44 10.86
C ALA A 119 -10.19 -5.13 10.13
N TYR A 120 -10.33 -5.60 8.89
CA TYR A 120 -11.54 -5.39 8.09
C TYR A 120 -12.76 -6.07 8.72
N GLN A 121 -12.60 -7.28 9.26
CA GLN A 121 -13.68 -7.99 9.96
C GLN A 121 -14.11 -7.25 11.23
N ILE A 122 -13.16 -6.78 12.05
CA ILE A 122 -13.45 -5.99 13.26
C ILE A 122 -14.23 -4.72 12.90
N LYS A 123 -13.79 -3.99 11.87
CA LYS A 123 -14.46 -2.76 11.42
C LYS A 123 -15.87 -3.04 10.88
N THR A 124 -16.05 -4.12 10.11
CA THR A 124 -17.37 -4.53 9.61
C THR A 124 -18.31 -4.91 10.77
N ARG A 125 -17.81 -5.61 11.79
CA ARG A 125 -18.58 -5.94 13.00
C ARG A 125 -18.95 -4.70 13.79
N GLN A 126 -18.06 -3.74 13.94
CA GLN A 126 -18.38 -2.47 14.60
C GLN A 126 -19.44 -1.67 13.86
N GLN A 127 -19.36 -1.59 12.53
CA GLN A 127 -20.40 -0.92 11.73
C GLN A 127 -21.75 -1.62 11.87
N LYS A 128 -21.77 -2.96 11.85
CA LYS A 128 -22.99 -3.75 12.08
C LYS A 128 -23.51 -3.66 13.52
N GLY A 129 -22.64 -3.58 14.52
CA GLY A 129 -22.99 -3.43 15.93
C GLY A 129 -23.51 -2.03 16.27
N GLY A 130 -22.94 -0.99 15.66
CA GLY A 130 -23.44 0.39 15.74
C GLY A 130 -24.75 0.59 14.96
N ALA A 131 -24.91 -0.11 13.83
CA ALA A 131 -26.18 -0.21 13.11
C ALA A 131 -27.17 -1.19 13.77
N GLY A 132 -26.72 -2.04 14.71
CA GLY A 132 -27.51 -3.07 15.38
C GLY A 132 -28.51 -2.57 16.43
N GLY A 133 -28.51 -1.25 16.70
CA GLY A 133 -29.68 -0.57 17.25
C GLY A 133 -30.82 -0.37 16.23
N LYS A 134 -30.57 -0.68 14.95
CA LYS A 134 -31.52 -0.66 13.82
C LYS A 134 -31.20 -1.77 12.81
N GLY A 135 -31.61 -3.00 13.12
CA GLY A 135 -31.81 -4.05 12.11
C GLY A 135 -30.90 -5.26 12.25
N ALA A 136 -31.44 -6.30 12.88
CA ALA A 136 -30.85 -7.63 12.92
C ALA A 136 -31.02 -8.40 11.59
N ALA A 137 -30.21 -9.46 11.46
CA ALA A 137 -30.31 -10.63 10.58
C ALA A 137 -29.69 -10.54 9.17
N ALA A 138 -28.57 -11.26 8.98
CA ALA A 138 -28.58 -12.55 8.26
C ALA A 138 -27.15 -13.05 7.92
N GLY A 139 -26.92 -14.35 8.13
CA GLY A 139 -26.10 -15.18 7.23
C GLY A 139 -24.65 -15.45 7.60
N SER A 140 -24.42 -16.56 8.30
CA SER A 140 -23.13 -17.25 8.50
C SER A 140 -22.69 -18.07 7.28
N GLY A 141 -21.38 -18.28 7.10
CA GLY A 141 -20.86 -19.45 6.36
C GLY A 141 -19.39 -19.41 5.94
N GLY A 142 -18.60 -20.38 6.42
CA GLY A 142 -17.58 -21.06 5.61
C GLY A 142 -16.11 -20.67 5.78
N ALA A 143 -15.29 -21.66 6.13
CA ALA A 143 -13.84 -21.64 6.36
C ALA A 143 -13.00 -22.08 5.14
N GLY A 144 -11.66 -21.93 5.23
CA GLY A 144 -10.70 -22.74 4.45
C GLY A 144 -9.57 -21.94 3.78
N GLY A 145 -8.31 -22.25 4.12
CA GLY A 145 -7.12 -21.46 3.77
C GLY A 145 -6.36 -21.84 2.49
N GLY A 146 -5.20 -21.19 2.32
CA GLY A 146 -4.20 -21.51 1.29
C GLY A 146 -3.50 -20.26 0.74
N SER A 147 -2.20 -20.10 1.06
CA SER A 147 -1.34 -18.96 0.72
C SER A 147 -0.50 -19.25 -0.54
N ALA A 148 -0.29 -18.26 -1.41
CA ALA A 148 1.01 -17.94 -2.02
C ALA A 148 0.95 -16.60 -2.80
N ALA A 149 1.99 -15.78 -2.60
CA ALA A 149 2.39 -14.59 -3.35
C ALA A 149 1.47 -13.35 -3.35
N GLY A 150 1.89 -12.34 -2.59
CA GLY A 150 2.13 -11.03 -3.22
C GLY A 150 0.96 -10.09 -3.48
N GLY A 151 -0.18 -10.23 -2.79
CA GLY A 151 -1.08 -9.11 -2.54
C GLY A 151 -2.55 -9.49 -2.40
N GLY A 152 -3.32 -8.62 -1.74
CA GLY A 152 -4.71 -8.88 -1.38
C GLY A 152 -5.62 -9.03 -2.60
N GLY A 153 -6.05 -10.27 -2.85
CA GLY A 153 -7.17 -10.62 -3.73
C GLY A 153 -8.42 -10.88 -2.90
N GLY A 154 -9.41 -9.99 -3.03
CA GLY A 154 -10.78 -10.26 -2.60
C GLY A 154 -11.43 -11.20 -3.60
N SER A 155 -12.03 -12.26 -3.06
CA SER A 155 -12.98 -13.12 -3.75
C SER A 155 -14.19 -12.29 -4.19
N GLY A 156 -14.47 -12.32 -5.49
CA GLY A 156 -15.59 -11.63 -6.10
C GLY A 156 -15.86 -12.16 -7.51
N GLY A 157 -16.42 -13.36 -7.60
CA GLY A 157 -17.20 -13.86 -8.75
C GLY A 157 -16.74 -13.43 -10.14
N GLY A 158 -15.61 -13.98 -10.58
CA GLY A 158 -15.07 -13.97 -11.95
C GLY A 158 -14.07 -15.12 -12.02
N GLY A 159 -13.91 -15.78 -13.17
CA GLY A 159 -13.13 -17.03 -13.23
C GLY A 159 -11.71 -16.85 -12.67
N GLY A 160 -11.16 -17.84 -11.96
CA GLY A 160 -9.84 -17.71 -11.30
C GLY A 160 -8.68 -17.30 -12.22
N LEU A 161 -8.84 -17.45 -13.54
CA LEU A 161 -7.92 -16.93 -14.55
C LEU A 161 -7.92 -15.39 -14.63
N GLU A 162 -9.08 -14.75 -14.51
CA GLU A 162 -9.24 -13.29 -14.53
C GLU A 162 -8.63 -12.67 -13.27
N ASP A 163 -8.85 -13.30 -12.12
CA ASP A 163 -8.25 -12.90 -10.85
C ASP A 163 -6.72 -13.01 -10.89
N ALA A 164 -6.20 -14.12 -11.43
CA ALA A 164 -4.76 -14.32 -11.61
C ALA A 164 -4.14 -13.31 -12.58
N ALA A 165 -4.84 -12.97 -13.66
CA ALA A 165 -4.38 -11.96 -14.62
C ALA A 165 -4.35 -10.55 -14.00
N GLN A 166 -5.38 -10.20 -13.21
CA GLN A 166 -5.41 -8.92 -12.49
C GLN A 166 -4.27 -8.82 -11.47
N GLU A 167 -4.00 -9.92 -10.77
CA GLU A 167 -2.90 -10.03 -9.81
C GLU A 167 -1.53 -9.82 -10.48
N LEU A 168 -1.29 -10.56 -11.57
CA LEU A 168 -0.06 -10.44 -12.35
C LEU A 168 0.15 -9.01 -12.86
N TYR A 169 -0.91 -8.40 -13.42
CA TYR A 169 -0.86 -7.03 -13.91
C TYR A 169 -0.48 -6.05 -12.78
N ARG A 170 -1.08 -6.22 -11.60
CA ARG A 170 -0.77 -5.40 -10.43
C ARG A 170 0.70 -5.53 -10.03
N VAL A 171 1.20 -6.76 -9.89
CA VAL A 171 2.61 -7.02 -9.50
C VAL A 171 3.58 -6.40 -10.50
N VAL A 172 3.36 -6.61 -11.81
CA VAL A 172 4.22 -6.03 -12.85
C VAL A 172 4.18 -4.51 -12.82
N LEU A 173 3.00 -3.90 -12.67
CA LEU A 173 2.85 -2.45 -12.58
C LEU A 173 3.67 -1.85 -11.45
N PHE A 174 3.59 -2.42 -10.25
CA PHE A 174 4.29 -1.90 -9.08
C PHE A 174 5.79 -2.19 -9.11
N CYS A 175 6.24 -3.30 -9.70
CA CYS A 175 7.65 -3.55 -9.97
C CYS A 175 8.25 -2.48 -10.89
N ILE A 176 7.55 -2.14 -11.97
CA ILE A 176 7.96 -1.08 -12.90
C ILE A 176 7.95 0.28 -12.20
N PHE A 177 6.87 0.61 -11.50
CA PHE A 177 6.75 1.88 -10.79
C PHE A 177 7.87 2.02 -9.73
N PHE A 178 8.21 0.95 -9.00
CA PHE A 178 9.35 0.97 -8.07
C PHE A 178 10.70 1.21 -8.79
N ALA A 179 10.90 0.63 -9.97
CA ALA A 179 12.08 0.88 -10.79
C ALA A 179 12.15 2.34 -11.27
N GLU A 180 11.02 2.93 -11.67
CA GLU A 180 10.92 4.35 -12.05
C GLU A 180 11.26 5.26 -10.86
N VAL A 181 10.68 5.00 -9.68
CA VAL A 181 10.96 5.73 -8.44
C VAL A 181 12.46 5.70 -8.12
N SER A 182 13.08 4.53 -8.26
CA SER A 182 14.52 4.33 -8.04
C SER A 182 15.39 5.11 -9.04
N LEU A 183 14.94 5.24 -10.29
CA LEU A 183 15.63 5.99 -11.33
C LEU A 183 15.50 7.51 -11.10
N VAL A 184 14.31 7.98 -10.72
CA VAL A 184 14.05 9.40 -10.38
C VAL A 184 14.95 9.87 -9.23
N GLY A 185 15.23 9.01 -8.26
CA GLY A 185 16.15 9.30 -7.16
C GLY A 185 17.60 9.58 -7.59
N LYS A 186 18.00 9.17 -8.81
CA LYS A 186 19.34 9.42 -9.35
C LYS A 186 19.46 10.76 -10.08
N LEU A 187 18.36 11.50 -10.27
CA LEU A 187 18.39 12.80 -10.93
C LEU A 187 19.04 13.86 -10.02
N PRO A 188 19.94 14.72 -10.56
CA PRO A 188 20.55 15.78 -9.78
C PRO A 188 19.50 16.85 -9.38
N TYR A 189 19.77 17.56 -8.28
CA TYR A 189 18.97 18.66 -7.70
C TYR A 189 17.58 18.27 -7.17
N VAL A 190 16.65 17.83 -8.03
CA VAL A 190 15.24 17.62 -7.68
C VAL A 190 14.90 16.15 -7.39
N GLY A 191 15.80 15.23 -7.76
CA GLY A 191 15.57 13.78 -7.68
C GLY A 191 15.23 13.28 -6.28
N TYR A 192 15.90 13.78 -5.23
CA TYR A 192 15.63 13.38 -3.85
C TYR A 192 14.19 13.71 -3.42
N PHE A 193 13.74 14.94 -3.68
CA PHE A 193 12.38 15.37 -3.35
C PHE A 193 11.33 14.56 -4.11
N LEU A 194 11.53 14.36 -5.41
CA LEU A 194 10.62 13.56 -6.23
C LEU A 194 10.60 12.09 -5.82
N ASN A 195 11.74 11.54 -5.42
CA ASN A 195 11.84 10.18 -4.92
C ASN A 195 11.07 10.01 -3.62
N VAL A 196 11.21 10.93 -2.65
CA VAL A 196 10.43 10.89 -1.40
C VAL A 196 8.93 11.01 -1.69
N LEU A 197 8.53 11.91 -2.59
CA LEU A 197 7.13 12.06 -2.98
C LEU A 197 6.57 10.79 -3.62
N ALA A 198 7.32 10.18 -4.54
CA ALA A 198 6.89 8.98 -5.25
C ALA A 198 6.92 7.73 -4.36
N LEU A 199 7.89 7.60 -3.45
CA LEU A 199 7.89 6.58 -2.39
C LEU A 199 6.70 6.76 -1.44
N SER A 200 6.32 8.00 -1.13
CA SER A 200 5.14 8.28 -0.31
C SER A 200 3.87 7.75 -1.00
N TRP A 201 3.70 7.99 -2.30
CA TRP A 201 2.59 7.40 -3.05
C TRP A 201 2.65 5.86 -3.09
N LEU A 202 3.82 5.28 -3.33
CA LEU A 202 4.01 3.84 -3.38
C LEU A 202 3.58 3.18 -2.07
N TYR A 203 4.11 3.63 -0.93
CA TYR A 203 3.81 3.03 0.36
C TYR A 203 2.36 3.28 0.79
N ALA A 204 1.80 4.45 0.49
CA ALA A 204 0.38 4.70 0.72
C ALA A 204 -0.48 3.70 -0.09
N TYR A 205 -0.20 3.54 -1.39
CA TYR A 205 -0.93 2.59 -2.21
C TYR A 205 -0.83 1.17 -1.63
N TYR A 206 0.37 0.72 -1.27
CA TYR A 206 0.59 -0.62 -0.70
C TYR A 206 -0.26 -0.89 0.55
N CYS A 207 -0.41 0.08 1.47
CA CYS A 207 -1.24 -0.10 2.65
C CYS A 207 -2.75 -0.15 2.31
N PHE A 208 -3.22 0.73 1.42
CA PHE A 208 -4.63 0.79 1.04
C PHE A 208 -5.05 -0.35 0.11
N ASP A 209 -4.13 -0.95 -0.64
CA ASP A 209 -4.41 -2.06 -1.56
C ASP A 209 -4.96 -3.29 -0.82
N TYR A 210 -4.54 -3.53 0.43
CA TYR A 210 -5.11 -4.59 1.26
C TYR A 210 -6.60 -4.35 1.57
N LYS A 211 -6.96 -3.11 1.90
CA LYS A 211 -8.35 -2.73 2.19
C LYS A 211 -9.21 -2.83 0.94
N TRP A 212 -8.78 -2.25 -0.17
CA TRP A 212 -9.51 -2.31 -1.44
C TRP A 212 -9.58 -3.73 -2.00
N GLY A 213 -8.53 -4.53 -1.75
CA GLY A 213 -8.49 -5.97 -1.94
C GLY A 213 -9.69 -6.66 -1.31
N LEU A 214 -9.86 -6.49 0.00
CA LEU A 214 -10.95 -7.10 0.76
C LEU A 214 -12.34 -6.57 0.40
N GLN A 215 -12.42 -5.35 -0.16
CA GLN A 215 -13.65 -4.78 -0.70
C GLN A 215 -14.00 -5.27 -2.11
N GLY A 216 -13.11 -6.01 -2.78
CA GLY A 216 -13.33 -6.48 -4.15
C GLY A 216 -13.28 -5.37 -5.21
N VAL A 217 -12.71 -4.20 -4.89
CA VAL A 217 -12.59 -3.08 -5.84
C VAL A 217 -11.59 -3.47 -6.93
N ARG A 218 -11.89 -3.24 -8.21
CA ARG A 218 -10.97 -3.59 -9.31
C ARG A 218 -9.75 -2.67 -9.36
N LEU A 219 -8.63 -3.16 -9.88
CA LEU A 219 -7.37 -2.39 -9.94
C LEU A 219 -7.53 -1.02 -10.64
N THR A 220 -8.23 -0.98 -11.77
CA THR A 220 -8.45 0.26 -12.53
C THR A 220 -9.19 1.31 -11.71
N GLU A 221 -10.17 0.88 -10.91
CA GLU A 221 -10.93 1.73 -10.01
C GLU A 221 -10.06 2.21 -8.83
N ARG A 222 -9.20 1.34 -8.28
CA ARG A 222 -8.23 1.72 -7.22
C ARG A 222 -7.27 2.80 -7.71
N LEU A 223 -6.70 2.64 -8.91
CA LEU A 223 -5.77 3.61 -9.49
C LEU A 223 -6.46 4.96 -9.73
N ALA A 224 -7.64 4.96 -10.36
CA ALA A 224 -8.41 6.19 -10.57
C ALA A 224 -8.84 6.85 -9.25
N TYR A 225 -9.22 6.06 -8.25
CA TYR A 225 -9.53 6.54 -6.91
C TYR A 225 -8.32 7.23 -6.26
N PHE A 226 -7.14 6.63 -6.40
CA PHE A 226 -5.87 7.12 -5.88
C PHE A 226 -5.42 8.42 -6.56
N GLU A 227 -5.42 8.46 -7.90
CA GLU A 227 -4.97 9.60 -8.71
C GLU A 227 -5.85 10.85 -8.58
N ARG A 228 -7.12 10.68 -8.19
CA ARG A 228 -8.03 11.80 -7.84
C ARG A 228 -7.77 12.36 -6.43
N ARG A 229 -7.13 11.58 -5.55
CA ARG A 229 -6.88 11.86 -4.13
C ARG A 229 -5.40 11.94 -3.80
N TRP A 230 -4.56 12.16 -4.81
CA TRP A 230 -3.11 12.05 -4.73
C TRP A 230 -2.47 12.84 -3.58
N ALA A 231 -3.00 14.02 -3.26
CA ALA A 231 -2.43 14.89 -2.22
C ALA A 231 -2.56 14.26 -0.82
N PHE A 232 -3.72 13.67 -0.51
CA PHE A 232 -3.93 12.94 0.74
C PHE A 232 -2.97 11.74 0.84
N PHE A 233 -2.87 10.95 -0.23
CA PHE A 233 -1.99 9.77 -0.24
C PHE A 233 -0.50 10.12 -0.15
N ALA A 234 -0.07 11.22 -0.77
CA ALA A 234 1.28 11.76 -0.60
C ALA A 234 1.58 12.08 0.86
N GLY A 235 0.61 12.64 1.59
CA GLY A 235 0.75 12.92 3.02
C GLY A 235 0.76 11.66 3.87
N PHE A 236 -0.15 10.71 3.58
CA PHE A 236 -0.28 9.47 4.33
C PHE A 236 0.99 8.60 4.28
N GLY A 237 1.60 8.44 3.11
CA GLY A 237 2.78 7.60 2.96
C GLY A 237 4.09 8.27 3.36
N LEU A 238 4.09 9.59 3.62
CA LEU A 238 5.30 10.36 3.90
C LEU A 238 6.11 9.82 5.09
N PRO A 239 5.52 9.50 6.25
CA PRO A 239 6.35 9.03 7.37
C PRO A 239 7.05 7.69 7.06
N MET A 240 6.39 6.78 6.34
CA MET A 240 7.04 5.55 5.87
C MET A 240 8.13 5.85 4.85
N ALA A 241 7.90 6.75 3.89
CA ALA A 241 8.91 7.14 2.92
C ALA A 241 10.14 7.78 3.58
N LEU A 242 9.94 8.66 4.56
CA LEU A 242 11.02 9.26 5.34
C LEU A 242 11.82 8.18 6.08
N SER A 243 11.15 7.19 6.69
CA SER A 243 11.84 6.11 7.38
C SER A 243 12.78 5.30 6.48
N THR A 244 12.47 5.17 5.18
CA THR A 244 13.30 4.40 4.25
C THR A 244 14.40 5.21 3.60
N VAL A 245 14.21 6.51 3.34
CA VAL A 245 15.27 7.36 2.76
C VAL A 245 16.29 7.85 3.79
N LEU A 246 15.93 7.87 5.08
CA LEU A 246 16.84 8.27 6.16
C LEU A 246 17.75 7.12 6.64
N LEU A 247 17.46 5.89 6.24
CA LEU A 247 18.15 4.69 6.67
C LEU A 247 18.84 4.00 5.49
N SER A 248 19.94 3.29 5.76
CA SER A 248 20.53 2.36 4.80
C SER A 248 19.54 1.25 4.43
N PHE A 249 19.77 0.58 3.29
CA PHE A 249 18.83 -0.40 2.74
C PHE A 249 18.28 -1.43 3.76
N TYR A 250 19.14 -2.16 4.47
CA TYR A 250 18.71 -3.20 5.41
C TYR A 250 17.97 -2.64 6.65
N PRO A 251 18.52 -1.65 7.40
CA PRO A 251 17.77 -1.02 8.49
C PRO A 251 16.45 -0.40 8.03
N GLY A 252 16.45 0.28 6.88
CA GLY A 252 15.26 0.89 6.30
C GLY A 252 14.19 -0.13 5.96
N ALA A 253 14.57 -1.26 5.34
CA ALA A 253 13.64 -2.35 5.03
C ALA A 253 13.08 -3.01 6.30
N ALA A 254 13.91 -3.21 7.33
CA ALA A 254 13.47 -3.79 8.59
C ALA A 254 12.50 -2.87 9.36
N VAL A 255 12.81 -1.57 9.43
CA VAL A 255 11.93 -0.55 10.03
C VAL A 255 10.61 -0.47 9.25
N LEU A 256 10.67 -0.41 7.93
CA LEU A 256 9.48 -0.41 7.09
C LEU A 256 8.62 -1.64 7.37
N ALA A 257 9.21 -2.84 7.41
CA ALA A 257 8.48 -4.08 7.66
C ALA A 257 7.83 -4.12 9.05
N VAL A 258 8.43 -3.48 10.06
CA VAL A 258 7.81 -3.30 11.38
C VAL A 258 6.65 -2.30 11.34
N LEU A 259 6.80 -1.19 10.61
CA LEU A 259 5.77 -0.15 10.51
C LEU A 259 4.58 -0.59 9.65
N PHE A 260 4.82 -1.37 8.60
CA PHE A 260 3.83 -1.72 7.60
C PHE A 260 2.50 -2.29 8.13
N PRO A 261 2.46 -3.27 9.05
CA PRO A 261 1.18 -3.77 9.59
C PRO A 261 0.42 -2.70 10.38
N VAL A 262 1.13 -1.77 11.04
CA VAL A 262 0.50 -0.64 11.74
C VAL A 262 -0.17 0.29 10.72
N TYR A 263 0.49 0.60 9.61
CA TYR A 263 -0.07 1.45 8.56
C TYR A 263 -1.20 0.78 7.78
N ILE A 264 -1.20 -0.55 7.64
CA ILE A 264 -2.36 -1.31 7.13
C ILE A 264 -3.57 -1.10 8.05
N LEU A 265 -3.39 -1.20 9.37
CA LEU A 265 -4.47 -0.96 10.34
C LEU A 265 -5.02 0.46 10.22
N VAL A 266 -4.15 1.47 10.15
CA VAL A 266 -4.56 2.86 9.95
C VAL A 266 -5.30 3.00 8.62
N ALA A 267 -4.83 2.42 7.52
CA ALA A 267 -5.51 2.48 6.22
C ALA A 267 -6.91 1.83 6.25
N CYS A 268 -7.05 0.69 6.92
CA CYS A 268 -8.35 0.04 7.16
C CYS A 268 -9.30 0.97 7.92
N ASP A 269 -8.80 1.72 8.89
CA ASP A 269 -9.58 2.67 9.69
C ASP A 269 -9.91 3.98 8.96
N CYS A 270 -9.00 4.51 8.14
CA CYS A 270 -9.16 5.80 7.49
C CYS A 270 -10.41 5.88 6.61
N ASP A 271 -11.12 7.01 6.72
CA ASP A 271 -12.13 7.44 5.76
C ASP A 271 -11.58 8.58 4.91
N VAL A 272 -11.02 8.21 3.77
CA VAL A 272 -10.40 9.16 2.83
C VAL A 272 -11.44 10.07 2.18
N ASN A 273 -12.69 9.60 2.02
CA ASN A 273 -13.76 10.42 1.46
C ASN A 273 -14.17 11.50 2.46
N ALA A 274 -14.37 11.15 3.73
CA ALA A 274 -14.68 12.11 4.77
C ALA A 274 -13.57 13.18 4.92
N ALA A 275 -12.30 12.78 4.86
CA ALA A 275 -11.17 13.72 4.87
C ALA A 275 -11.18 14.66 3.65
N HIS A 276 -11.56 14.14 2.48
CA HIS A 276 -11.64 14.92 1.26
C HIS A 276 -12.85 15.89 1.26
N ASP A 277 -14.01 15.43 1.71
CA ASP A 277 -15.24 16.23 1.81
C ASP A 277 -15.11 17.33 2.87
N CYS A 278 -14.36 17.08 3.95
CA CYS A 278 -14.04 18.08 4.96
C CYS A 278 -13.28 19.29 4.38
N VAL A 279 -12.43 19.09 3.36
CA VAL A 279 -11.61 20.16 2.77
C VAL A 279 -12.25 20.77 1.52
N LEU A 280 -12.89 19.94 0.68
CA LEU A 280 -13.42 20.37 -0.61
C LEU A 280 -14.95 20.56 -0.65
N GLY A 281 -15.64 20.23 0.44
CA GLY A 281 -17.10 20.24 0.54
C GLY A 281 -17.76 19.03 -0.16
N PRO A 282 -18.96 18.62 0.28
CA PRO A 282 -19.72 17.58 -0.41
C PRO A 282 -20.12 18.08 -1.81
N GLY A 283 -19.70 17.37 -2.86
CA GLY A 283 -20.07 17.70 -4.25
C GLY A 283 -18.99 18.36 -5.12
N GLY A 284 -17.74 18.50 -4.66
CA GLY A 284 -16.59 18.62 -5.58
C GLY A 284 -16.41 19.94 -6.34
N ALA A 285 -17.05 21.04 -5.92
CA ALA A 285 -16.95 22.35 -6.58
C ALA A 285 -15.49 22.89 -6.72
N ALA A 286 -14.54 22.35 -5.96
CA ALA A 286 -13.11 22.64 -6.07
C ALA A 286 -12.25 21.37 -6.14
N GLN A 287 -12.62 20.41 -7.00
CA GLN A 287 -11.86 19.17 -7.18
C GLN A 287 -10.41 19.44 -7.62
N LEU A 288 -9.45 18.78 -6.96
CA LEU A 288 -8.06 18.81 -7.42
C LEU A 288 -7.97 18.21 -8.82
N ARG A 289 -7.08 18.76 -9.64
CA ARG A 289 -6.78 18.17 -10.95
C ARG A 289 -6.27 16.74 -10.73
N HIS A 290 -6.79 15.83 -11.55
CA HIS A 290 -6.32 14.46 -11.67
C HIS A 290 -4.83 14.45 -11.98
N LEU A 291 -4.05 13.70 -11.20
CA LEU A 291 -2.61 13.55 -11.43
C LEU A 291 -2.34 12.11 -11.88
N PRO A 292 -1.95 11.88 -13.15
CA PRO A 292 -1.73 10.55 -13.70
C PRO A 292 -0.38 9.96 -13.24
N ILE A 293 -0.27 9.64 -11.95
CA ILE A 293 0.96 9.15 -11.29
C ILE A 293 1.45 7.86 -11.94
N PHE A 294 0.54 6.94 -12.26
CA PHE A 294 0.89 5.62 -12.77
C PHE A 294 0.96 5.57 -14.29
N ALA A 295 0.68 6.66 -15.01
CA ALA A 295 0.63 6.66 -16.47
C ALA A 295 1.96 6.26 -17.12
N LEU A 296 3.09 6.69 -16.53
CA LEU A 296 4.42 6.31 -17.01
C LEU A 296 4.64 4.80 -16.83
N ALA A 297 4.32 4.24 -15.67
CA ALA A 297 4.44 2.81 -15.40
C ALA A 297 3.44 1.96 -16.21
N LEU A 298 2.25 2.47 -16.53
CA LEU A 298 1.21 1.72 -17.25
C LEU A 298 1.63 1.35 -18.67
N TRP A 299 2.35 2.22 -19.39
CA TRP A 299 2.81 1.95 -20.75
C TRP A 299 3.74 0.73 -20.86
N PRO A 300 4.87 0.64 -20.13
CA PRO A 300 5.74 -0.54 -20.16
C PRO A 300 5.07 -1.76 -19.52
N THR A 301 4.20 -1.59 -18.52
CA THR A 301 3.41 -2.71 -17.95
C THR A 301 2.60 -3.42 -19.03
N GLN A 302 1.91 -2.66 -19.89
CA GLN A 302 1.11 -3.23 -20.96
C GLN A 302 1.97 -4.03 -21.94
N HIS A 303 3.16 -3.52 -22.29
CA HIS A 303 4.09 -4.24 -23.18
C HIS A 303 4.60 -5.53 -22.56
N VAL A 304 5.02 -5.50 -21.28
CA VAL A 304 5.52 -6.69 -20.57
C VAL A 304 4.44 -7.75 -20.44
N VAL A 305 3.22 -7.37 -20.08
CA VAL A 305 2.10 -8.30 -19.95
C VAL A 305 1.71 -8.89 -21.31
N GLN A 306 1.75 -8.12 -22.39
CA GLN A 306 1.50 -8.62 -23.75
C GLN A 306 2.55 -9.64 -24.19
N LEU A 307 3.83 -9.43 -23.87
CA LEU A 307 4.91 -10.38 -24.16
C LEU A 307 4.73 -11.70 -23.40
N ILE A 308 4.30 -11.64 -22.14
CA ILE A 308 4.08 -12.83 -21.29
C ILE A 308 2.84 -13.61 -21.74
N THR A 309 1.79 -12.92 -22.15
CA THR A 309 0.49 -13.52 -22.51
C THR A 309 0.35 -13.89 -23.99
N GLY A 310 1.33 -13.54 -24.83
CA GLY A 310 1.36 -13.92 -26.26
C GLY A 310 0.27 -13.27 -27.14
N SER A 311 -0.33 -12.16 -26.71
CA SER A 311 -1.41 -11.51 -27.46
C SER A 311 -0.90 -10.72 -28.67
N SER A 312 -1.12 -11.26 -29.87
CA SER A 312 -0.72 -10.67 -31.15
C SER A 312 -1.55 -9.42 -31.52
N SER A 313 -0.93 -8.46 -32.21
CA SER A 313 -1.37 -7.07 -32.42
C SER A 313 -2.71 -6.82 -33.14
N SER A 314 -3.48 -7.86 -33.53
CA SER A 314 -4.72 -7.72 -34.31
C SER A 314 -5.95 -7.34 -33.47
N ASN A 315 -5.94 -7.58 -32.14
CA ASN A 315 -7.01 -7.18 -31.23
C ASN A 315 -6.89 -5.72 -30.72
N ILE A 316 -5.79 -5.03 -31.06
CA ILE A 316 -5.42 -3.71 -30.54
C ILE A 316 -6.33 -2.59 -31.06
N SER A 317 -6.84 -2.68 -32.30
CA SER A 317 -7.69 -1.64 -32.88
C SER A 317 -9.11 -1.63 -32.29
N ARG A 318 -9.68 -2.80 -31.95
CA ARG A 318 -11.00 -2.90 -31.30
C ARG A 318 -10.96 -2.58 -29.81
N SER A 319 -9.90 -3.02 -29.10
CA SER A 319 -9.73 -2.77 -27.67
C SER A 319 -9.42 -1.29 -27.35
N ARG A 320 -8.58 -0.62 -28.15
CA ARG A 320 -8.34 0.83 -28.00
C ARG A 320 -9.61 1.65 -28.21
N ALA A 321 -10.43 1.31 -29.20
CA ALA A 321 -11.70 2.00 -29.43
C ALA A 321 -12.69 1.83 -28.26
N ALA A 322 -12.78 0.62 -27.70
CA ALA A 322 -13.66 0.33 -26.56
C ALA A 322 -13.16 0.93 -25.23
N SER A 323 -11.85 0.91 -24.98
CA SER A 323 -11.25 1.46 -23.75
C SER A 323 -11.29 2.98 -23.72
N VAL A 324 -11.04 3.65 -24.85
CA VAL A 324 -11.17 5.12 -24.96
C VAL A 324 -12.64 5.56 -24.90
N ALA A 325 -13.56 4.78 -25.47
CA ALA A 325 -15.00 5.02 -25.35
C ALA A 325 -15.50 4.82 -23.90
N GLY A 326 -15.05 3.78 -23.20
CA GLY A 326 -15.35 3.55 -21.79
C GLY A 326 -14.77 4.62 -20.88
N MET A 327 -13.54 5.08 -21.14
CA MET A 327 -12.92 6.18 -20.41
C MET A 327 -13.66 7.50 -20.63
N ARG A 328 -14.16 7.77 -21.85
CA ARG A 328 -15.02 8.95 -22.14
C ARG A 328 -16.39 8.87 -21.48
N ALA A 329 -17.01 7.69 -21.43
CA ALA A 329 -18.31 7.48 -20.77
C ALA A 329 -18.23 7.65 -19.25
N VAL A 330 -17.13 7.22 -18.63
CA VAL A 330 -16.88 7.42 -17.18
C VAL A 330 -16.53 8.87 -16.84
N VAL A 331 -15.96 9.62 -17.79
CA VAL A 331 -15.66 11.06 -17.63
C VAL A 331 -16.88 11.93 -17.94
N GLY A 332 -17.87 11.42 -18.67
CA GLY A 332 -19.08 12.14 -19.05
C GLY A 332 -20.35 11.44 -18.58
N PHE A 333 -20.58 11.33 -17.26
CA PHE A 333 -21.94 11.31 -16.70
C PHE A 333 -21.95 11.50 -15.17
N SER A 334 -22.28 12.71 -14.75
CA SER A 334 -23.15 12.95 -13.58
C SER A 334 -23.87 14.27 -13.83
N ASP A 335 -24.79 14.25 -14.79
CA ASP A 335 -25.75 15.34 -15.03
C ASP A 335 -27.18 14.75 -15.17
N SER A 336 -27.46 13.75 -14.35
CA SER A 336 -28.80 13.16 -14.23
C SER A 336 -29.09 12.87 -12.77
N ALA A 337 -29.11 13.93 -11.98
CA ALA A 337 -29.75 13.97 -10.67
C ALA A 337 -30.55 15.26 -10.45
N GLU A 338 -30.98 15.93 -11.53
CA GLU A 338 -31.88 17.10 -11.47
C GLU A 338 -32.98 17.00 -12.54
N LYS A 339 -33.79 15.92 -12.47
CA LYS A 339 -35.10 15.84 -13.17
C LYS A 339 -36.04 14.78 -12.60
N ALA A 340 -36.01 14.59 -11.28
CA ALA A 340 -36.99 13.81 -10.53
C ALA A 340 -37.41 14.63 -9.30
N GLY A 341 -38.04 15.78 -9.56
CA GLY A 341 -38.42 16.74 -8.53
C GLY A 341 -39.18 17.95 -9.08
N ALA A 342 -39.91 17.78 -10.18
CA ALA A 342 -40.91 18.73 -10.65
C ALA A 342 -41.93 17.93 -11.46
N ASP A 343 -43.20 18.19 -11.23
CA ASP A 343 -44.40 17.61 -11.88
C ASP A 343 -45.05 16.45 -11.14
N GLY A 344 -45.66 16.81 -10.02
CA GLY A 344 -46.59 15.97 -9.28
C GLY A 344 -47.49 16.73 -8.33
N HIS A 345 -48.16 17.83 -8.75
CA HIS A 345 -49.46 18.24 -8.18
C HIS A 345 -50.14 19.45 -8.86
N GLY A 346 -51.44 19.27 -9.16
CA GLY A 346 -52.47 20.32 -9.29
C GLY A 346 -52.66 20.89 -10.70
N GLY A 347 -53.85 20.94 -11.31
CA GLY A 347 -55.23 20.60 -10.98
C GLY A 347 -56.04 20.96 -12.24
N GLY A 348 -56.89 20.07 -12.76
CA GLY A 348 -58.31 20.09 -12.42
C GLY A 348 -59.04 21.35 -12.93
N ALA A 349 -59.01 21.62 -14.24
CA ALA A 349 -59.85 22.66 -14.85
C ALA A 349 -61.32 22.20 -14.86
N ARG A 350 -62.14 22.88 -14.05
CA ARG A 350 -63.60 22.72 -13.96
C ARG A 350 -64.24 23.74 -14.90
N ALA A 351 -64.87 23.26 -15.96
CA ALA A 351 -65.85 24.02 -16.71
C ALA A 351 -67.18 24.03 -15.93
N TYR A 352 -67.82 25.20 -15.77
CA TYR A 352 -69.24 25.49 -16.00
C TYR A 352 -69.63 26.85 -15.35
N ARG A 353 -70.20 27.72 -16.21
CA ARG A 353 -70.89 28.99 -15.97
C ARG A 353 -70.06 30.24 -15.66
#